data_AF-M5PSS3-F1
#
_entry.id   AF-M5PSS3-F1
#
_cell.length_a   1.000
_cell.length_b   1.000
_cell.length_c   1.000
_cell.angle_alpha   90.00
_cell.angle_beta   90.00
_cell.angle_gamma   90.00
#
_symmetry.space_group_name_H-M   'P 1'
#
loop_
_entity.id
_entity.type
_entity.pdbx_description
1 polymer ?
#
loop_
_entity_poly.entity_id
_entity_poly.type
_entity_poly.pdbx_seq_one_letter_code
_entity_poly.pdbx_strand_id
1 'polypeptide(L)'
;VVWGTGKPRREFLHVDDMADASVHLMQNYDEEQIVNVGVGQDVTIAELAEYVRQAVGYTGRVVFDPSMPDGTPRKLLDVTRLTVTGWRAKIALDEGIRQTYEWYLENVAPPRLMAL
;
A
#
# COMPACT_ATOMS: atom_id res chain seq x y z
N VAL A 1 -3.21 -3.02 18.95
CA VAL A 1 -2.96 -1.59 19.18
C VAL A 1 -2.05 -1.09 18.08
N VAL A 2 -2.37 0.05 17.47
CA VAL A 2 -1.57 0.72 16.44
C VAL A 2 -0.90 1.93 17.08
N TRP A 3 0.40 2.13 16.84
CA TRP A 3 1.12 3.28 17.38
C TRP A 3 0.79 4.58 16.63
N GLY A 4 0.78 5.69 17.36
CA GLY A 4 0.49 7.01 16.83
C GLY A 4 -1.00 7.34 16.82
N THR A 5 -1.35 8.47 16.22
CA THR A 5 -2.73 8.96 16.19
C THR A 5 -3.54 8.36 15.04
N GLY A 6 -2.88 7.68 14.10
CA GLY A 6 -3.49 7.18 12.86
C GLY A 6 -3.71 8.25 11.78
N LYS A 7 -3.47 9.53 12.09
CA LYS A 7 -3.65 10.67 11.17
C LYS A 7 -2.62 10.78 10.04
N PRO A 8 -1.35 10.35 10.19
CA PRO A 8 -0.37 10.47 9.11
C PRO A 8 -0.86 9.78 7.83
N ARG A 9 -0.55 10.38 6.68
CA ARG A 9 -0.98 9.88 5.37
C ARG A 9 0.17 9.26 4.58
N ARG A 10 -0.09 8.10 3.98
CA ARG A 10 0.88 7.32 3.22
C ARG A 10 0.28 6.85 1.91
N GLU A 11 1.12 6.83 0.90
CA GLU A 11 0.89 6.16 -0.37
C GLU A 11 1.41 4.71 -0.31
N PHE A 12 0.66 3.79 -0.91
CA PHE A 12 1.02 2.38 -1.03
C PHE A 12 0.84 1.96 -2.49
N LEU A 13 1.80 1.21 -3.02
CA LEU A 13 1.78 0.66 -4.37
C LEU A 13 1.96 -0.86 -4.27
N HIS A 14 1.12 -1.64 -4.95
CA HIS A 14 1.28 -3.08 -5.00
C HIS A 14 2.55 -3.45 -5.78
N VAL A 15 3.25 -4.51 -5.37
CA VAL A 15 4.53 -4.89 -5.97
C VAL A 15 4.40 -5.29 -7.44
N ASP A 16 3.29 -5.89 -7.84
CA ASP A 16 3.04 -6.25 -9.24
C ASP A 16 2.86 -5.02 -10.13
N ASP A 17 2.20 -3.96 -9.62
CA ASP A 17 2.14 -2.67 -10.32
C ASP A 17 3.53 -2.01 -10.39
N MET A 18 4.34 -2.12 -9.34
CA MET A 18 5.74 -1.62 -9.38
C MET A 18 6.56 -2.36 -10.45
N ALA A 19 6.40 -3.67 -10.57
CA ALA A 19 7.08 -4.47 -11.59
C ALA A 19 6.60 -4.12 -13.00
N ASP A 20 5.28 -4.02 -13.21
CA ASP A 20 4.66 -3.60 -14.48
C ASP A 20 5.13 -2.21 -14.91
N ALA A 21 5.14 -1.24 -13.98
CA ALA A 21 5.66 0.12 -14.23
C ALA A 21 7.14 0.11 -14.63
N SER A 22 7.94 -0.73 -13.96
CA SER A 22 9.38 -0.83 -14.23
C SER A 22 9.65 -1.36 -15.64
N VAL A 23 8.92 -2.40 -16.06
CA VAL A 23 9.01 -2.93 -17.43
C VAL A 23 8.49 -1.91 -18.44
N HIS A 24 7.38 -1.24 -18.14
CA HIS A 24 6.82 -0.17 -18.99
C HIS A 24 7.83 0.95 -19.23
N LEU A 25 8.45 1.48 -18.16
CA LEU A 25 9.44 2.55 -18.27
C LEU A 25 10.69 2.10 -19.02
N MET A 26 11.17 0.87 -18.79
CA MET A 26 12.30 0.31 -19.52
C MET A 26 12.06 0.24 -21.04
N GLN A 27 10.81 0.09 -21.46
CA GLN A 27 10.44 -0.02 -22.88
C GLN A 27 10.04 1.30 -23.52
N ASN A 28 9.54 2.27 -22.73
CA ASN A 28 8.82 3.44 -23.25
C ASN A 28 9.35 4.78 -22.73
N TYR A 29 10.42 4.81 -21.90
CA TYR A 29 10.98 6.04 -21.36
C TYR A 29 12.51 6.07 -21.49
N ASP A 30 13.03 7.09 -22.18
CA ASP A 30 14.45 7.25 -22.50
C ASP A 30 15.01 8.64 -22.15
N GLU A 31 14.25 9.48 -21.43
CA GLU A 31 14.73 10.79 -20.99
C GLU A 31 15.58 10.70 -19.72
N GLU A 32 16.37 11.75 -19.44
CA GLU A 32 17.32 11.78 -18.32
C GLU A 32 16.67 11.94 -16.93
N GLN A 33 15.42 12.38 -16.86
CA GLN A 33 14.81 12.74 -15.59
C GLN A 33 14.30 11.52 -14.82
N ILE A 34 14.38 11.61 -13.49
CA ILE A 34 13.85 10.58 -12.59
C ILE A 34 12.32 10.55 -12.69
N VAL A 35 11.75 9.34 -12.78
CA VAL A 35 10.32 9.09 -12.77
C VAL A 35 9.92 8.50 -11.40
N ASN A 36 8.99 9.16 -10.72
CA ASN A 36 8.36 8.59 -9.53
C ASN A 36 7.39 7.48 -9.93
N VAL A 37 7.50 6.31 -9.31
CA VAL A 37 6.58 5.20 -9.49
C VAL A 37 5.66 5.08 -8.27
N GLY A 38 4.38 5.32 -8.47
CA GLY A 38 3.38 5.40 -7.41
C GLY A 38 1.94 5.43 -7.95
N VAL A 39 0.98 5.56 -7.05
CA VAL A 39 -0.46 5.67 -7.31
C VAL A 39 -0.89 7.14 -7.42
N GLY A 40 -0.17 8.07 -6.77
CA GLY A 40 -0.52 9.49 -6.70
C GLY A 40 -1.70 9.80 -5.79
N GLN A 41 -2.08 8.84 -4.94
CA GLN A 41 -3.11 8.98 -3.92
C GLN A 41 -2.61 8.41 -2.58
N ASP A 42 -3.12 8.94 -1.46
CA ASP A 42 -2.75 8.49 -0.13
C ASP A 42 -3.97 8.18 0.73
N VAL A 43 -3.72 7.39 1.77
CA VAL A 43 -4.67 7.08 2.85
C VAL A 43 -4.03 7.40 4.19
N THR A 44 -4.85 7.65 5.20
CA THR A 44 -4.41 7.71 6.60
C THR A 44 -3.98 6.32 7.07
N ILE A 45 -3.12 6.27 8.09
CA ILE A 45 -2.81 5.01 8.78
C ILE A 45 -4.07 4.38 9.39
N ALA A 46 -5.04 5.18 9.81
CA ALA A 46 -6.31 4.68 10.31
C ALA A 46 -7.13 3.94 9.24
N GLU A 47 -7.24 4.49 8.03
CA GLU A 47 -7.88 3.84 6.89
C GLU A 47 -7.13 2.56 6.49
N LEU A 48 -5.80 2.59 6.45
CA LEU A 48 -4.98 1.40 6.20
C LEU A 48 -5.26 0.29 7.22
N ALA A 49 -5.30 0.63 8.51
CA ALA A 49 -5.57 -0.35 9.56
C ALA A 49 -6.96 -0.98 9.41
N GLU A 50 -7.94 -0.22 8.91
CA GLU A 50 -9.28 -0.73 8.63
C GLU A 50 -9.30 -1.68 7.42
N TYR A 51 -8.58 -1.37 6.34
CA TYR A 51 -8.44 -2.30 5.20
C TYR A 51 -7.81 -3.63 5.64
N VAL A 52 -6.73 -3.58 6.43
CA VAL A 52 -6.10 -4.79 6.98
C VAL A 52 -7.05 -5.54 7.91
N ARG A 53 -7.79 -4.83 8.77
CA ARG A 53 -8.80 -5.42 9.65
C ARG A 53 -9.83 -6.23 8.86
N GLN A 54 -10.34 -5.64 7.77
CA GLN A 54 -11.33 -6.26 6.92
C GLN A 54 -10.76 -7.48 6.19
N ALA A 55 -9.58 -7.36 5.57
CA ALA A 55 -8.93 -8.45 4.85
C ALA A 55 -8.66 -9.67 5.74
N VAL A 56 -8.27 -9.44 7.00
CA VAL A 56 -8.00 -10.51 7.98
C VAL A 56 -9.27 -11.06 8.64
N GLY A 57 -10.43 -10.40 8.46
CA GLY A 57 -11.66 -10.76 9.16
C GLY A 57 -11.61 -10.50 10.68
N TYR A 58 -10.76 -9.56 11.13
CA TYR A 58 -10.64 -9.26 12.57
C TYR A 58 -11.88 -8.50 13.08
N THR A 59 -12.65 -9.12 13.96
CA THR A 59 -13.89 -8.55 14.52
C THR A 59 -13.69 -7.68 15.76
N GLY A 60 -12.46 -7.63 16.30
CA GLY A 60 -12.14 -6.77 17.44
C GLY A 60 -11.97 -5.30 17.06
N ARG A 61 -11.62 -4.48 18.06
CA ARG A 61 -11.45 -3.03 17.89
C ARG A 61 -10.00 -2.67 17.60
N VAL A 62 -9.77 -1.87 16.55
CA VAL A 62 -8.49 -1.19 16.34
C VAL A 62 -8.39 -0.01 17.32
N VAL A 63 -7.34 0.00 18.14
CA VAL A 63 -7.06 1.06 19.12
C VAL A 63 -5.74 1.71 18.78
N PHE A 64 -5.71 3.04 18.79
CA PHE A 64 -4.53 3.87 18.54
C PHE A 64 -3.91 4.31 19.85
N ASP A 65 -2.58 4.25 19.93
CA ASP A 65 -1.80 4.71 21.08
C ASP A 65 -1.10 6.04 20.75
N PRO A 66 -1.68 7.19 21.16
CA PRO A 66 -1.13 8.51 20.87
C PRO A 66 0.07 8.87 21.75
N SER A 67 0.46 8.02 22.72
CA SER A 67 1.70 8.24 23.48
C SER A 67 2.95 7.96 22.63
N MET A 68 2.79 7.18 21.56
CA MET A 68 3.83 6.92 20.57
C MET A 68 3.81 8.00 19.48
N PRO A 69 4.99 8.43 18.99
CA PRO A 69 5.07 9.53 18.04
C PRO A 69 4.49 9.16 16.67
N ASP A 70 3.82 10.12 16.05
CA ASP A 70 3.55 10.07 14.62
C ASP A 70 4.83 10.36 13.80
N GLY A 71 4.90 9.81 12.59
CA GLY A 71 5.92 10.18 11.61
C GLY A 71 5.59 11.49 10.88
N THR A 72 6.20 11.71 9.71
CA THR A 72 5.86 12.87 8.86
C THR A 72 4.36 12.89 8.55
N PRO A 73 3.70 14.07 8.53
CA PRO A 73 2.25 14.15 8.35
C PRO A 73 1.76 13.53 7.03
N ARG A 74 2.54 13.65 5.95
CA ARG A 74 2.18 13.15 4.63
C ARG A 74 3.42 12.69 3.86
N LYS A 75 3.32 11.58 3.15
CA LYS A 75 4.31 11.09 2.19
C LYS A 75 3.58 10.55 0.97
N LEU A 76 3.64 11.31 -0.13
CA LEU A 76 2.90 11.10 -1.38
C LEU A 76 3.78 11.58 -2.54
N LEU A 77 3.85 10.79 -3.59
CA LEU A 77 4.59 11.10 -4.80
C LEU A 77 3.74 11.91 -5.78
N ASP A 78 4.40 12.84 -6.49
CA ASP A 78 3.87 13.37 -7.73
C ASP A 78 4.21 12.39 -8.85
N VAL A 79 3.17 11.78 -9.43
CA VAL A 79 3.26 10.77 -10.49
C VAL A 79 2.93 11.31 -11.87
N THR A 80 2.85 12.64 -12.04
CA THR A 80 2.45 13.28 -13.31
C THR A 80 3.26 12.75 -14.48
N ARG A 81 4.59 12.68 -14.35
CA ARG A 81 5.50 12.19 -15.39
C ARG A 81 5.21 10.74 -15.79
N LEU A 82 4.99 9.86 -14.81
CA LEU A 82 4.62 8.46 -15.07
C LEU A 82 3.30 8.37 -15.83
N THR A 83 2.29 9.14 -15.42
CA THR A 83 0.97 9.10 -16.06
C THR A 83 0.96 9.62 -17.49
N VAL A 84 1.88 10.53 -17.85
CA VAL A 84 2.05 11.02 -19.22
C VAL A 84 2.57 9.91 -20.14
N THR A 85 3.34 8.95 -19.63
CA THR A 85 3.77 7.77 -20.41
C THR A 85 2.63 6.79 -20.74
N GLY A 86 1.41 7.05 -20.25
CA GLY A 86 0.24 6.18 -20.40
C GLY A 86 0.11 5.11 -19.30
N TRP A 87 1.06 5.01 -18.38
CA TRP A 87 1.01 4.05 -17.29
C TRP A 87 0.27 4.59 -16.06
N ARG A 88 -0.56 3.75 -15.44
CA ARG A 88 -1.21 4.00 -14.15
C ARG A 88 -1.30 2.69 -13.36
N ALA A 89 -1.19 2.79 -12.04
CA ALA A 89 -1.43 1.67 -11.14
C ALA A 89 -2.85 1.13 -11.33
N LYS A 90 -3.00 -0.20 -11.35
CA LYS A 90 -4.25 -0.90 -11.67
C LYS A 90 -4.85 -1.58 -10.44
N ILE A 91 -4.01 -1.94 -9.47
CA ILE A 91 -4.40 -2.69 -8.28
C ILE A 91 -4.82 -1.70 -7.18
N ALA A 92 -6.09 -1.73 -6.81
CA ALA A 92 -6.61 -0.95 -5.70
C ALA A 92 -6.01 -1.42 -4.36
N LEU A 93 -5.95 -0.52 -3.36
CA LEU A 93 -5.28 -0.80 -2.09
C LEU A 93 -5.93 -1.96 -1.32
N ASP A 94 -7.25 -2.00 -1.25
CA ASP A 94 -8.02 -3.06 -0.60
C ASP A 94 -7.78 -4.42 -1.27
N GLU A 95 -7.78 -4.45 -2.60
CA GLU A 95 -7.47 -5.64 -3.39
C GLU A 95 -6.03 -6.11 -3.18
N GLY A 96 -5.06 -5.21 -3.23
CA GLY A 96 -3.65 -5.55 -2.99
C GLY A 96 -3.39 -6.07 -1.56
N ILE A 97 -4.09 -5.53 -0.55
CA ILE A 97 -4.02 -6.02 0.83
C ILE A 97 -4.60 -7.44 0.92
N ARG A 98 -5.74 -7.72 0.27
CA ARG A 98 -6.35 -9.05 0.22
C ARG A 98 -5.40 -10.06 -0.42
N GLN A 99 -4.85 -9.75 -1.60
CA GLN A 99 -3.88 -10.61 -2.30
C GLN A 99 -2.64 -10.88 -1.43
N THR A 100 -2.11 -9.85 -0.77
CA THR A 100 -0.95 -9.98 0.13
C THR A 100 -1.28 -10.87 1.33
N TYR A 101 -2.48 -10.76 1.89
CA TYR A 101 -2.91 -11.59 3.00
C TYR A 101 -3.10 -13.06 2.61
N GLU A 102 -3.69 -13.33 1.44
CA GLU A 102 -3.82 -14.68 0.88
C GLU A 102 -2.45 -15.32 0.68
N TRP A 103 -1.51 -14.58 0.06
CA TRP A 103 -0.14 -15.03 -0.07
C TRP A 103 0.50 -15.34 1.30
N TYR A 104 0.30 -14.46 2.31
CA TYR A 104 0.82 -14.68 3.65
C TYR A 104 0.26 -15.97 4.27
N LEU A 105 -1.04 -16.22 4.12
CA LEU A 105 -1.67 -17.45 4.59
C LEU A 105 -0.98 -18.66 3.98
N GLU A 106 -0.89 -18.71 2.65
CA GLU A 106 -0.34 -19.85 1.91
C GLU A 106 1.14 -20.12 2.17
N ASN A 107 1.94 -19.09 2.47
CA ASN A 107 3.41 -19.20 2.43
C ASN A 107 4.09 -19.05 3.80
N VAL A 108 3.44 -18.38 4.75
CA VAL A 108 4.09 -17.99 6.02
C VAL A 108 3.25 -18.36 7.23
N ALA A 109 1.92 -18.31 7.13
CA ALA A 109 1.07 -18.48 8.30
C ALA A 109 1.23 -19.87 8.92
N PRO A 110 1.30 -19.96 10.27
CA PRO A 110 1.34 -21.24 10.94
C PRO A 110 0.03 -22.02 10.70
N PRO A 111 0.05 -23.37 10.74
CA PRO A 111 -1.11 -24.22 10.39
C PRO A 111 -2.42 -23.85 11.10
N ARG A 112 -2.36 -23.32 12.32
CA ARG A 112 -3.52 -22.87 13.10
C ARG A 112 -4.30 -21.70 12.47
N LEU A 113 -3.69 -20.94 11.57
CA LEU A 113 -4.31 -19.81 10.87
C LEU A 113 -4.91 -20.22 9.51
N MET A 114 -4.58 -21.41 8.99
CA MET A 114 -5.14 -21.92 7.73
C MET A 114 -6.48 -22.66 7.89
N ALA A 115 -6.89 -22.97 9.13
CA ALA A 115 -8.08 -23.79 9.43
C ALA A 115 -9.34 -22.98 9.77
N LEU A 116 -9.33 -21.67 9.52
CA LEU A 116 -10.46 -20.74 9.68
C LEU A 116 -10.94 -20.32 8.29
#